data_AF-A0A6P0WWH7-F1
#
_entry.id   AF-A0A6P0WWH7-F1
#
_cell.length_a   1.000
_cell.length_b   1.000
_cell.length_c   1.000
_cell.angle_alpha   90.00
_cell.angle_beta   90.00
_cell.angle_gamma   90.00
#
_symmetry.space_group_name_H-M   'P 1'
#
loop_
_entity.id
_entity.type
_entity.pdbx_description
1 polymer ?
#
loop_
_entity_poly.entity_id
_entity_poly.type
_entity_poly.pdbx_seq_one_letter_code
_entity_poly.pdbx_strand_id
1 'polypeptide(L)'
;MPKKTPSQQPWLQFRDSERQELDVKLPIALAVAFVLVAIVYGALFPLRTSFIGILLYDRGFTQYAVIILACVVVAFTILKFIKLQWEFRALSYDWIPKGIPWEEPTAQPLLKLYYNLSSSNPLIATRCSRVLGAYIHSGSRKAATELALDDSTFYQAASE
;
A
#
# COMPACT_ATOMS: atom_id res chain seq x y z
N MET A 1 35.47 23.98 -10.62
CA MET A 1 34.53 23.87 -9.49
C MET A 1 34.49 22.42 -9.05
N PRO A 2 34.83 22.08 -7.80
CA PRO A 2 34.89 20.68 -7.37
C PRO A 2 33.48 20.09 -7.29
N LYS A 3 33.27 18.95 -7.95
CA LYS A 3 32.05 18.14 -7.85
C LYS A 3 31.88 17.73 -6.38
N LYS A 4 30.85 18.27 -5.73
CA LYS A 4 30.47 17.83 -4.38
C LYS A 4 30.07 16.36 -4.47
N THR A 5 30.74 15.54 -3.67
CA THR A 5 30.45 14.13 -3.49
C THR A 5 29.00 13.94 -2.98
N PRO A 6 28.34 12.82 -3.33
CA PRO A 6 26.91 12.59 -3.03
C PRO A 6 26.55 12.50 -1.54
N SER A 7 27.54 12.54 -0.63
CA SER A 7 27.36 12.34 0.81
C SER A 7 26.83 13.54 1.60
N GLN A 8 26.46 14.65 0.95
CA GLN A 8 26.07 15.91 1.63
C GLN A 8 24.60 16.33 1.47
N GLN A 9 23.69 15.45 1.03
CA GLN A 9 22.25 15.76 0.98
C GLN A 9 21.45 14.91 1.99
N PRO A 10 21.33 15.36 3.26
CA PRO A 10 20.66 14.61 4.33
C PRO A 10 19.14 14.41 4.14
N TRP A 11 18.57 14.97 3.08
CA TRP A 11 17.15 14.92 2.74
C TRP A 11 16.79 13.86 1.69
N LEU A 12 17.78 13.13 1.15
CA LEU A 12 17.57 11.97 0.28
C LEU A 12 17.59 10.66 1.10
N GLN A 13 16.75 10.59 2.14
CA GLN A 13 16.54 9.34 2.87
C GLN A 13 15.73 8.40 1.98
N PHE A 14 16.38 7.33 1.50
CA PHE A 14 15.66 6.18 0.95
C PHE A 14 14.78 5.62 2.07
N ARG A 15 13.46 5.79 1.95
CA ARG A 15 12.53 5.00 2.75
C ARG A 15 12.63 3.56 2.25
N ASP A 16 13.27 2.71 3.04
CA ASP A 16 13.14 1.26 2.90
C ASP A 16 11.72 0.88 3.34
N SER A 17 10.78 0.98 2.41
CA SER A 17 9.38 0.58 2.61
C SER A 17 9.14 -0.89 2.23
N GLU A 18 10.17 -1.73 2.31
CA GLU A 18 10.30 -3.00 1.59
C GLU A 18 9.22 -4.04 1.91
N ARG A 19 8.39 -3.86 2.95
CA ARG A 19 7.45 -4.93 3.38
C ARG A 19 6.05 -4.51 3.85
N GLN A 20 5.65 -3.24 3.78
CA GLN A 20 4.35 -2.79 4.34
C GLN A 20 3.35 -2.25 3.30
N GLU A 21 3.48 -2.68 2.06
CA GLU A 21 2.76 -2.06 0.95
C GLU A 21 1.23 -2.28 1.04
N LEU A 22 0.76 -3.41 1.59
CA LEU A 22 -0.67 -3.68 1.84
C LEU A 22 -1.01 -4.06 3.28
N ASP A 23 -0.22 -3.60 4.24
CA ASP A 23 -0.49 -3.91 5.65
C ASP A 23 -1.73 -3.13 6.14
N VAL A 24 -2.63 -3.86 6.79
CA VAL A 24 -3.83 -3.32 7.43
C VAL A 24 -3.58 -3.40 8.92
N LYS A 25 -3.63 -2.25 9.60
CA LYS A 25 -3.42 -2.20 11.05
C LYS A 25 -4.41 -3.15 11.74
N LEU A 26 -3.88 -4.19 12.38
CA LEU A 26 -4.63 -5.19 13.14
C LEU A 26 -5.72 -4.58 14.06
N PRO A 27 -5.48 -3.50 14.85
CA PRO A 27 -6.52 -2.93 15.69
C PRO A 27 -7.71 -2.36 14.90
N ILE A 28 -7.48 -1.81 13.70
CA ILE A 28 -8.55 -1.28 12.85
C ILE A 28 -9.37 -2.44 12.28
N ALA A 29 -8.71 -3.49 11.79
CA ALA A 29 -9.40 -4.68 11.29
C ALA A 29 -10.28 -5.33 12.37
N LEU A 30 -9.77 -5.40 13.61
CA LEU A 30 -10.52 -5.96 14.74
C LEU A 30 -11.71 -5.08 15.15
N ALA A 31 -11.56 -3.76 15.16
CA ALA A 31 -12.67 -2.84 15.40
C ALA A 31 -13.78 -2.99 14.35
N VAL A 32 -13.41 -3.08 13.07
CA VAL A 32 -14.39 -3.30 11.97
C VAL A 32 -15.05 -4.67 12.10
N ALA A 33 -14.30 -5.71 12.44
CA ALA A 33 -14.84 -7.04 12.68
C ALA A 33 -15.87 -7.04 13.82
N PHE A 34 -15.60 -6.32 14.91
CA PHE A 34 -16.53 -6.19 16.03
C PHE A 34 -17.84 -5.51 15.63
N VAL A 35 -17.76 -4.44 14.83
CA VAL A 35 -18.93 -3.76 14.27
C VAL A 35 -19.73 -4.72 13.37
N LEU A 36 -19.05 -5.50 12.51
CA LEU A 36 -19.71 -6.50 11.66
C LEU A 36 -20.43 -7.57 12.48
N VAL A 37 -19.82 -8.08 13.54
CA VAL A 37 -20.45 -9.04 14.45
C VAL A 37 -21.72 -8.43 15.05
N ALA A 38 -21.65 -7.19 15.56
CA ALA A 38 -22.81 -6.50 16.11
C ALA A 38 -23.93 -6.32 15.07
N ILE A 39 -23.59 -6.01 13.82
CA ILE A 39 -24.54 -5.90 12.71
C ILE A 39 -25.20 -7.26 12.43
N VAL A 40 -24.42 -8.34 12.33
CA VAL A 40 -24.94 -9.69 12.06
C VAL A 40 -25.93 -10.11 13.14
N TYR A 41 -25.54 -9.99 14.42
CA TYR A 41 -26.43 -10.37 15.52
C TYR A 41 -27.61 -9.41 15.69
N GLY A 42 -27.44 -8.11 15.43
CA GLY A 42 -28.53 -7.14 15.47
C GLY A 42 -29.56 -7.37 14.37
N ALA A 43 -29.10 -7.62 13.14
CA ALA A 43 -29.98 -7.87 11.99
C ALA A 43 -30.72 -9.21 12.09
N LEU A 44 -30.11 -10.23 12.71
CA LEU A 44 -30.72 -11.55 12.89
C LEU A 44 -31.53 -11.69 14.17
N PHE A 45 -31.47 -10.71 15.08
CA PHE A 45 -32.28 -10.66 16.29
C PHE A 45 -33.80 -10.82 16.06
N PRO A 46 -34.46 -10.07 15.16
CA PRO A 46 -35.90 -10.25 14.90
C PRO A 46 -36.24 -11.60 14.27
N LEU A 47 -35.24 -12.30 13.72
CA LEU A 47 -35.39 -13.61 13.07
C LEU A 47 -34.96 -14.76 13.98
N ARG A 48 -34.85 -14.53 15.30
CA ARG A 48 -34.38 -15.56 16.24
C ARG A 48 -35.22 -16.84 16.20
N THR A 49 -36.52 -16.73 15.96
CA THR A 49 -37.45 -17.87 15.86
C THR A 49 -37.46 -18.52 14.48
N SER A 50 -36.82 -17.92 13.48
CA SER A 50 -36.62 -18.52 12.17
C SER A 50 -35.60 -19.66 12.25
N PHE A 51 -35.66 -20.59 11.30
CA PHE A 51 -34.68 -21.67 11.15
C PHE A 51 -33.23 -21.15 11.13
N ILE A 52 -32.98 -20.02 10.46
CA ILE A 52 -31.66 -19.35 10.46
C ILE A 52 -31.26 -18.88 11.86
N GLY A 53 -32.20 -18.31 12.63
CA GLY A 53 -31.96 -17.82 13.98
C GLY A 53 -31.62 -18.96 14.94
N ILE A 54 -32.41 -20.04 14.91
CA ILE A 54 -32.16 -21.24 15.73
C ILE A 54 -30.78 -21.84 15.42
N LEU A 55 -30.42 -21.95 14.14
CA LEU A 55 -29.08 -22.40 13.73
C LEU A 55 -27.96 -21.50 14.24
N LEU A 56 -28.21 -20.20 14.35
CA LEU A 56 -27.20 -19.22 14.76
C LEU A 56 -27.06 -19.12 16.28
N TYR A 57 -28.16 -19.14 17.02
CA TYR A 57 -28.18 -18.88 18.47
C TYR A 57 -28.12 -20.17 19.32
N ASP A 58 -28.72 -21.28 18.85
CA ASP A 58 -28.94 -22.48 19.68
C ASP A 58 -27.89 -23.59 19.44
N ARG A 59 -26.97 -23.41 18.49
CA ARG A 59 -25.89 -24.38 18.18
C ARG A 59 -24.71 -24.40 19.17
N GLY A 60 -24.78 -23.61 20.23
CA GLY A 60 -23.73 -23.56 21.26
C GLY A 60 -22.50 -22.73 20.86
N PHE A 61 -21.45 -22.82 21.68
CA PHE A 61 -20.29 -21.91 21.64
C PHE A 61 -19.54 -21.87 20.30
N THR A 62 -19.42 -22.99 19.61
CA THR A 62 -18.64 -23.09 18.35
C THR A 62 -19.20 -22.18 17.26
N GLN A 63 -20.53 -22.00 17.22
CA GLN A 63 -21.19 -21.12 16.24
C GLN A 63 -20.78 -19.66 16.44
N TYR A 64 -20.71 -19.19 17.70
CA TYR A 64 -20.25 -17.83 18.02
C TYR A 64 -18.80 -17.61 17.58
N ALA A 65 -17.91 -18.58 17.84
CA ALA A 65 -16.51 -18.49 17.44
C ALA A 65 -16.34 -18.43 15.91
N VAL A 66 -17.09 -19.25 15.17
CA VAL A 66 -17.05 -19.26 13.69
C VAL A 66 -17.52 -17.92 13.12
N ILE A 67 -18.59 -17.34 13.66
CA ILE A 67 -19.11 -16.05 13.18
C ILE A 67 -18.10 -14.93 13.42
N ILE A 68 -17.45 -14.91 14.59
CA ILE A 68 -16.41 -13.93 14.91
C ILE A 68 -15.24 -14.07 13.93
N LEU A 69 -14.72 -15.29 13.73
CA LEU A 69 -13.63 -15.54 12.78
C LEU A 69 -14.01 -15.15 11.35
N ALA A 70 -15.22 -15.50 10.91
CA ALA A 70 -15.72 -15.11 9.59
C ALA A 70 -15.79 -13.58 9.44
N CYS A 71 -16.30 -12.86 10.46
CA CYS A 71 -16.34 -11.40 10.45
C CYS A 71 -14.94 -10.78 10.42
N VAL A 72 -13.95 -11.38 11.10
CA VAL A 72 -12.55 -10.95 11.02
C VAL A 72 -12.01 -11.11 9.60
N VAL A 73 -12.21 -12.26 8.97
CA VAL A 73 -11.78 -12.50 7.58
C VAL A 73 -12.45 -11.53 6.61
N VAL A 74 -13.75 -11.29 6.78
CA VAL A 74 -14.50 -10.32 5.96
C VAL A 74 -13.96 -8.91 6.17
N ALA A 75 -13.69 -8.50 7.42
CA ALA A 75 -13.10 -7.20 7.71
C ALA A 75 -11.74 -7.04 7.01
N PHE A 76 -10.82 -8.00 7.17
CA PHE A 76 -9.53 -7.96 6.48
C PHE A 76 -9.68 -7.89 4.96
N THR A 77 -10.60 -8.67 4.40
CA THR A 77 -10.88 -8.65 2.96
C THR A 77 -11.37 -7.28 2.50
N ILE A 78 -12.34 -6.68 3.20
CA ILE A 78 -12.88 -5.35 2.88
C ILE A 78 -11.78 -4.29 2.97
N LEU A 79 -11.00 -4.26 4.06
CA LEU A 79 -9.94 -3.26 4.23
C LEU A 79 -8.86 -3.39 3.15
N LYS A 80 -8.45 -4.62 2.83
CA LYS A 80 -7.51 -4.87 1.73
C LYS A 80 -8.10 -4.46 0.39
N PHE A 81 -9.36 -4.77 0.13
CA PHE A 81 -10.05 -4.39 -1.10
C PHE A 81 -10.12 -2.87 -1.26
N ILE A 82 -10.50 -2.14 -0.21
CA ILE A 82 -10.49 -0.66 -0.22
C ILE A 82 -9.08 -0.16 -0.54
N LYS A 83 -8.05 -0.65 0.17
CA LYS A 83 -6.66 -0.24 -0.08
C LYS A 83 -6.23 -0.51 -1.54
N LEU A 84 -6.61 -1.67 -2.09
CA LEU A 84 -6.35 -2.02 -3.48
C LEU A 84 -7.04 -1.07 -4.46
N GLN A 85 -8.29 -0.69 -4.21
CA GLN A 85 -9.02 0.28 -5.06
C GLN A 85 -8.34 1.66 -5.06
N TRP A 86 -7.82 2.08 -3.91
CA TRP A 86 -7.05 3.33 -3.79
C TRP A 86 -5.76 3.29 -4.61
N GLU A 87 -5.00 2.19 -4.52
CA GLU A 87 -3.79 1.99 -5.32
C GLU A 87 -4.11 1.87 -6.82
N PHE A 88 -5.19 1.20 -7.18
CA PHE A 88 -5.62 1.09 -8.58
C PHE A 88 -5.98 2.46 -9.16
N ARG A 89 -6.66 3.31 -8.38
CA ARG A 89 -6.93 4.69 -8.77
C ARG A 89 -5.64 5.51 -8.88
N ALA A 90 -4.69 5.32 -7.98
CA ALA A 90 -3.38 5.95 -8.08
C ALA A 90 -2.68 5.57 -9.40
N LEU A 91 -2.78 4.31 -9.84
CA LEU A 91 -2.19 3.85 -11.10
C LEU A 91 -2.76 4.56 -12.35
N SER A 92 -4.01 5.04 -12.28
CA SER A 92 -4.63 5.78 -13.38
C SER A 92 -4.11 7.21 -13.57
N TYR A 93 -3.35 7.73 -12.60
CA TYR A 93 -2.79 9.08 -12.64
C TYR A 93 -1.43 9.10 -13.34
N ASP A 94 -1.15 10.17 -14.11
CA ASP A 94 0.16 10.39 -14.72
C ASP A 94 1.10 11.05 -13.70
N TRP A 95 1.93 10.22 -13.06
CA TRP A 95 2.84 10.64 -11.97
C TRP A 95 4.07 11.42 -12.46
N ILE A 96 4.37 11.35 -13.76
CA ILE A 96 5.57 11.96 -14.35
C ILE A 96 5.12 13.04 -15.35
N PRO A 97 5.20 14.33 -14.98
CA PRO A 97 4.77 15.38 -15.87
C PRO A 97 5.64 15.44 -17.13
N LYS A 98 4.98 15.65 -18.28
CA LYS A 98 5.65 15.78 -19.58
C LYS A 98 6.43 17.10 -19.62
N GLY A 99 7.69 17.05 -20.07
CA GLY A 99 8.54 18.24 -20.22
C GLY A 99 9.53 18.50 -19.08
N ILE A 100 9.79 17.53 -18.20
CA ILE A 100 10.91 17.62 -17.24
C ILE A 100 12.24 17.51 -18.01
N PRO A 101 13.21 18.39 -17.77
CA PRO A 101 14.57 18.24 -18.30
C PRO A 101 15.26 17.04 -17.62
N TRP A 102 15.65 16.04 -18.41
CA TRP A 102 16.31 14.81 -17.97
C TRP A 102 17.81 14.80 -18.29
N GLU A 103 18.35 15.94 -18.71
CA GLU A 103 19.74 16.13 -19.09
C GLU A 103 20.61 16.39 -17.86
N GLU A 104 20.06 17.09 -16.86
CA GLU A 104 20.74 17.43 -15.61
C GLU A 104 20.15 16.66 -14.42
N PRO A 105 20.90 15.75 -13.79
CA PRO A 105 20.43 14.95 -12.66
C PRO A 105 20.09 15.75 -11.40
N THR A 106 20.53 17.00 -11.32
CA THR A 106 20.30 17.90 -10.17
C THR A 106 19.44 19.12 -10.55
N ALA A 107 18.72 19.06 -11.68
CA ALA A 107 17.84 20.14 -12.08
C ALA A 107 16.74 20.37 -11.01
N GLN A 108 16.48 21.65 -10.68
CA GLN A 108 15.45 22.03 -9.71
C GLN A 108 14.06 21.40 -9.97
N PRO A 109 13.56 21.29 -11.23
CA PRO A 109 12.30 20.62 -11.51
C PRO A 109 12.31 19.13 -11.14
N LEU A 110 13.44 18.45 -11.34
CA LEU A 110 13.60 17.03 -11.06
C LEU A 110 13.61 16.75 -9.54
N LEU A 111 14.27 17.62 -8.77
CA LEU A 111 14.26 17.55 -7.30
C LEU A 111 12.88 17.80 -6.72
N LYS A 112 12.13 18.75 -7.29
CA LYS A 112 10.74 19.01 -6.90
C LYS A 112 9.84 17.81 -7.21
N LEU A 113 10.04 17.16 -8.37
CA LEU A 113 9.32 15.93 -8.70
C LEU A 113 9.64 14.81 -7.68
N TYR A 114 10.92 14.61 -7.37
CA TYR A 114 11.35 13.62 -6.37
C TYR A 114 10.67 13.86 -5.02
N TYR A 115 10.65 15.10 -4.54
CA TYR A 115 10.02 15.45 -3.26
C TYR A 115 8.51 15.20 -3.27
N ASN A 116 7.83 15.54 -4.36
CA ASN A 116 6.40 15.30 -4.52
C ASN A 116 6.07 13.80 -4.54
N LEU A 117 6.89 13.00 -5.23
CA LEU A 117 6.75 11.55 -5.30
C LEU A 117 7.05 10.89 -3.94
N SER A 118 8.12 11.29 -3.26
CA SER A 118 8.54 10.70 -1.99
C SER A 118 7.64 11.06 -0.81
N SER A 119 6.97 12.22 -0.87
CA SER A 119 5.98 12.66 0.13
C SER A 119 4.60 12.07 -0.11
N SER A 120 4.37 11.49 -1.28
CA SER A 120 3.08 10.87 -1.63
C SER A 120 2.98 9.45 -1.07
N ASN A 121 1.76 9.03 -0.75
CA ASN A 121 1.47 7.74 -0.13
C ASN A 121 1.32 6.53 -1.09
N PRO A 122 0.94 6.68 -2.38
CA PRO A 122 0.71 5.51 -3.22
C PRO A 122 2.01 4.80 -3.58
N LEU A 123 1.90 3.49 -3.81
CA LEU A 123 3.03 2.60 -4.03
C LEU A 123 3.80 2.97 -5.30
N ILE A 124 3.08 3.26 -6.38
CA ILE A 124 3.67 3.64 -7.65
C ILE A 124 4.56 4.88 -7.52
N ALA A 125 4.11 5.87 -6.77
CA ALA A 125 4.85 7.11 -6.59
C ALA A 125 6.10 6.91 -5.71
N THR A 126 5.99 6.08 -4.68
CA THR A 126 7.12 5.67 -3.84
C THR A 126 8.18 4.95 -4.70
N ARG A 127 7.78 4.01 -5.56
CA ARG A 127 8.69 3.29 -6.46
C ARG A 127 9.35 4.23 -7.48
N CYS A 128 8.58 5.10 -8.13
CA CYS A 128 9.12 6.13 -9.01
C CYS A 128 10.12 7.04 -8.29
N SER A 129 9.87 7.39 -7.03
CA SER A 129 10.81 8.19 -6.23
C SER A 129 12.14 7.47 -5.99
N ARG A 130 12.13 6.14 -5.76
CA ARG A 130 13.36 5.34 -5.55
C ARG A 130 14.20 5.28 -6.82
N VAL A 131 13.57 4.99 -7.96
CA VAL A 131 14.24 4.99 -9.28
C VAL A 131 14.80 6.38 -9.61
N LEU A 132 14.03 7.43 -9.33
CA LEU A 132 14.46 8.81 -9.54
C LEU A 132 15.62 9.20 -8.60
N GLY A 133 15.58 8.77 -7.34
CA GLY A 133 16.67 8.96 -6.39
C GLY A 133 17.96 8.29 -6.84
N ALA A 134 17.88 7.07 -7.38
CA ALA A 134 19.02 6.37 -7.96
C ALA A 134 19.60 7.11 -9.17
N TYR A 135 18.75 7.68 -10.02
CA TYR A 135 19.19 8.53 -11.13
C TYR A 135 19.90 9.80 -10.64
N ILE A 136 19.33 10.52 -9.67
CA ILE A 136 19.89 11.76 -9.09
C ILE A 136 21.25 11.47 -8.45
N HIS A 137 21.39 10.36 -7.72
CA HIS A 137 22.60 10.03 -6.98
C HIS A 137 23.72 9.48 -7.87
N SER A 138 23.38 8.60 -8.83
CA SER A 138 24.38 7.98 -9.73
C SER A 138 24.74 8.88 -10.92
N GLY A 139 23.86 9.81 -11.30
CA GLY A 139 23.95 10.57 -12.55
C GLY A 139 23.84 9.69 -13.81
N SER A 140 23.50 8.41 -13.66
CA SER A 140 23.49 7.42 -14.75
C SER A 140 22.08 6.87 -14.96
N ARG A 141 21.60 6.97 -16.20
CA ARG A 141 20.33 6.33 -16.61
C ARG A 141 20.41 4.80 -16.51
N LYS A 142 21.61 4.23 -16.66
CA LYS A 142 21.84 2.78 -16.59
C LYS A 142 21.58 2.25 -15.18
N ALA A 143 22.12 2.90 -14.16
CA ALA A 143 21.93 2.51 -12.77
C ALA A 143 20.45 2.61 -12.32
N ALA A 144 19.74 3.65 -12.75
CA ALA A 144 18.31 3.79 -12.50
C ALA A 144 17.48 2.69 -13.20
N THR A 145 17.87 2.29 -14.41
CA THR A 145 17.19 1.22 -15.15
C THR A 145 17.44 -0.14 -14.49
N GLU A 146 18.67 -0.41 -14.06
CA GLU A 146 19.01 -1.64 -13.33
C GLU A 146 18.20 -1.75 -12.02
N LEU A 147 18.08 -0.66 -11.25
CA LEU A 147 17.24 -0.66 -10.05
C LEU A 147 15.75 -0.88 -10.37
N ALA A 148 15.23 -0.23 -11.41
CA ALA A 148 13.85 -0.42 -11.84
C ALA A 148 13.58 -1.87 -12.29
N LEU A 149 14.57 -2.49 -12.95
CA LEU A 149 14.48 -3.88 -13.39
C LEU A 149 14.50 -4.81 -12.18
N ASP A 150 15.42 -4.60 -11.23
CA ASP A 150 15.55 -5.40 -10.01
C ASP A 150 14.27 -5.35 -9.17
N ASP A 151 13.72 -4.13 -8.95
CA ASP A 151 12.42 -3.94 -8.30
C ASP A 151 11.33 -4.73 -9.03
N SER A 152 11.25 -4.65 -10.36
CA SER A 152 10.23 -5.37 -11.13
C SER A 152 10.36 -6.90 -11.05
N THR A 153 11.59 -7.42 -11.13
CA THR A 153 11.87 -8.86 -11.05
C THR A 153 11.58 -9.42 -9.67
N PHE A 154 11.84 -8.66 -8.61
CA PHE A 154 11.55 -9.06 -7.24
C PHE A 154 10.05 -9.31 -7.03
N TYR A 155 9.18 -8.43 -7.55
CA TYR A 155 7.73 -8.61 -7.44
C TYR A 155 7.16 -9.68 -8.37
N GLN A 156 7.79 -9.93 -9.53
CA GLN A 156 7.40 -11.06 -10.39
C GLN A 156 7.72 -12.40 -9.71
N ALA A 157 8.92 -12.54 -9.15
CA ALA A 157 9.34 -13.76 -8.44
C ALA A 157 8.52 -14.03 -7.17
N ALA A 158 7.99 -12.99 -6.52
CA ALA A 158 7.10 -13.15 -5.36
C ALA A 158 5.65 -13.52 -5.72
N SER A 159 5.29 -13.50 -7.02
CA SER A 159 3.96 -13.88 -7.50
C SER A 159 3.86 -15.34 -7.97
N GLU A 160 5.00 -16.01 -8.15
CA GLU A 160 5.11 -17.46 -8.42
C GLU A 160 5.05 -18.27 -7.12
#